data_AF-A0A1Z4BL68-F1
#
_entry.id   AF-A0A1Z4BL68-F1
#
_cell.length_a   1.000
_cell.length_b   1.000
_cell.length_c   1.000
_cell.angle_alpha   90.00
_cell.angle_beta   90.00
_cell.angle_gamma   90.00
#
_symmetry.space_group_name_H-M   'P 1'
#
loop_
_entity.id
_entity.type
_entity.pdbx_description
1 polymer ?
#
loop_
_entity_poly.entity_id
_entity_poly.type
_entity_poly.pdbx_seq_one_letter_code
_entity_poly.pdbx_strand_id
1 'polypeptide(L)'
;MKNTIFYTLITLLFLLSCKKEKPEFEIQKSYHTFVIDGHLEECSFRMFTGVFETKCYRVTDESNNTFMVAKEYLKFDTYEAGYRYTVKVLREQKILNREPYQDEIYLPHYTVLEVLKKEKL
;
A
#
# COMPACT_ATOMS: atom_id res chain seq x y z
N MET A 1 50.99 30.20 3.06
CA MET A 1 50.18 29.08 3.62
C MET A 1 48.94 29.59 4.37
N LYS A 2 48.04 30.35 3.72
CA LYS A 2 46.77 30.80 4.35
C LYS A 2 45.51 30.31 3.63
N ASN A 3 45.63 29.93 2.35
CA ASN A 3 44.45 29.56 1.54
C ASN A 3 44.00 28.11 1.76
N THR A 4 44.91 27.18 2.06
CA THR A 4 44.58 25.75 2.16
C THR A 4 43.63 25.45 3.33
N ILE A 5 43.78 26.17 4.45
CA ILE A 5 42.95 25.99 5.66
C ILE A 5 41.50 26.46 5.41
N PHE A 6 41.32 27.49 4.59
CA PHE A 6 40.01 28.04 4.26
C PHE A 6 39.19 27.08 3.40
N TYR A 7 39.82 26.45 2.40
CA TYR A 7 39.15 25.47 1.55
C TYR A 7 38.76 24.20 2.32
N THR A 8 39.61 23.72 3.24
CA THR A 8 39.28 22.56 4.08
C THR A 8 38.10 22.83 5.03
N LEU A 9 37.98 24.05 5.55
CA LEU A 9 36.89 24.43 6.47
C LEU A 9 35.54 24.52 5.74
N ILE A 10 35.54 25.07 4.52
CA ILE A 10 34.35 25.18 3.66
C ILE A 10 33.87 23.78 3.23
N THR A 11 34.78 22.88 2.85
CA THR A 11 34.40 21.50 2.51
C THR A 11 33.84 20.73 3.71
N LEU A 12 34.37 20.96 4.93
CA LEU A 12 33.86 20.33 6.14
C LEU A 12 32.46 20.84 6.50
N LEU A 13 32.20 22.13 6.33
CA LEU A 13 30.89 22.76 6.54
C LEU A 13 29.84 22.27 5.53
N PHE A 14 30.21 22.04 4.27
CA PHE A 14 29.33 21.44 3.27
C PHE A 14 28.99 19.97 3.58
N LEU A 15 29.93 19.20 4.12
CA LEU A 15 29.70 17.81 4.54
C LEU A 15 28.79 17.74 5.80
N LEU A 16 28.91 18.70 6.72
CA LEU A 16 28.06 18.82 7.92
C LEU A 16 26.63 19.30 7.62
N SER A 17 26.43 20.05 6.53
CA SER A 17 25.11 20.58 6.15
C SER A 17 24.23 19.59 5.38
N CYS A 18 24.74 18.42 5.02
CA CYS A 18 23.96 17.35 4.39
C CYS A 18 23.11 16.60 5.42
N LYS A 19 22.24 17.31 6.16
CA LYS A 19 21.15 16.68 6.89
C LYS A 19 20.15 16.18 5.84
N LYS A 20 20.18 14.89 5.53
CA LYS A 20 19.13 14.25 4.73
C LYS A 20 17.80 14.52 5.42
N GLU A 21 16.98 15.36 4.79
CA GLU A 21 15.60 15.59 5.21
C GLU A 21 14.91 14.21 5.23
N LYS A 22 14.17 13.92 6.30
CA LYS A 22 13.43 12.66 6.37
C LYS A 22 12.42 12.64 5.22
N PRO A 23 12.21 11.48 4.55
CA PRO A 23 11.21 11.39 3.50
C PRO A 23 9.84 11.77 4.07
N GLU A 24 8.97 12.36 3.24
CA GLU A 24 7.62 12.78 3.67
C GLU A 24 6.77 11.61 4.17
N PHE A 25 7.04 10.40 3.66
CA PHE A 25 6.35 9.18 4.02
C PHE A 25 7.26 7.96 3.96
N GLU A 26 6.80 6.89 4.56
CA GLU A 26 7.37 5.56 4.48
C GLU A 26 6.29 4.59 3.95
N ILE A 27 6.73 3.52 3.29
CA ILE A 27 5.84 2.43 2.90
C ILE A 27 6.05 1.29 3.89
N GLN A 28 5.05 1.07 4.73
CA GLN A 28 5.02 -0.11 5.58
C GLN A 28 4.55 -1.30 4.76
N LYS A 29 5.32 -2.39 4.82
CA LYS A 29 5.02 -3.65 4.14
C LYS A 29 4.65 -4.72 5.15
N SER A 30 3.56 -5.44 4.91
CA SER A 30 3.16 -6.60 5.72
C SER A 30 2.60 -7.72 4.84
N TYR A 31 2.67 -8.95 5.34
CA TYR A 31 2.22 -10.14 4.62
C TYR A 31 1.00 -10.72 5.31
N HIS A 32 0.00 -11.09 4.52
CA HIS A 32 -1.30 -11.56 4.99
C HIS A 32 -1.76 -12.79 4.20
N THR A 33 -2.74 -13.50 4.74
CA THR A 33 -3.43 -14.56 4.00
C THR A 33 -4.89 -14.17 3.83
N PHE A 34 -5.32 -14.04 2.59
CA PHE A 34 -6.68 -13.66 2.26
C PHE A 34 -7.43 -14.83 1.64
N VAL A 35 -8.71 -14.96 2.00
CA VAL A 35 -9.70 -15.73 1.25
C VAL A 35 -10.48 -14.76 0.38
N ILE A 36 -10.41 -14.92 -0.93
CA ILE A 36 -11.11 -14.09 -1.91
C ILE A 36 -12.28 -14.89 -2.46
N ASP A 37 -13.49 -14.35 -2.33
CA ASP A 37 -14.70 -14.97 -2.86
C ASP A 37 -14.74 -14.98 -4.40
N GLY A 38 -15.52 -15.91 -4.95
CA GLY A 38 -15.50 -16.19 -6.39
C GLY A 38 -16.27 -15.23 -7.27
N HIS A 39 -16.80 -14.15 -6.73
CA HIS A 39 -17.51 -13.13 -7.51
C HIS A 39 -17.01 -11.74 -7.14
N LEU A 40 -17.02 -10.86 -8.13
CA LEU A 40 -16.89 -9.43 -7.91
C LEU A 40 -18.26 -8.87 -7.59
N GLU A 41 -18.33 -8.04 -6.55
CA GLU A 41 -19.56 -7.34 -6.16
C GLU A 41 -19.44 -5.87 -6.50
N GLU A 42 -20.57 -5.21 -6.76
CA GLU A 42 -20.60 -3.76 -6.87
C GLU A 42 -20.40 -3.15 -5.48
N CYS A 43 -19.52 -2.15 -5.41
CA CYS A 43 -19.19 -1.47 -4.18
C CYS A 43 -18.96 0.01 -4.44
N SER A 44 -19.15 0.82 -3.40
CA SER A 44 -18.89 2.24 -3.48
C SER A 44 -17.92 2.70 -2.39
N PHE A 45 -17.03 3.60 -2.78
CA PHE A 45 -16.09 4.23 -1.86
C PHE A 45 -16.34 5.74 -1.84
N ARG A 46 -16.28 6.33 -0.66
CA ARG A 46 -16.21 7.79 -0.54
C ARG A 46 -14.77 8.21 -0.69
N MET A 47 -14.47 8.98 -1.73
CA MET A 47 -13.17 9.62 -1.93
C MET A 47 -13.38 11.10 -2.20
N PHE A 48 -12.66 11.96 -1.47
CA PHE A 48 -12.61 13.42 -1.58
C PHE A 48 -13.97 14.10 -1.86
N THR A 49 -14.38 14.19 -3.12
CA THR A 49 -15.54 14.95 -3.60
C THR A 49 -16.69 14.09 -4.12
N GLY A 50 -16.65 12.76 -3.98
CA GLY A 50 -17.71 11.90 -4.54
C GLY A 50 -17.81 10.48 -3.99
N VAL A 51 -18.87 9.81 -4.44
CA VAL A 51 -19.08 8.38 -4.31
C VAL A 51 -18.59 7.74 -5.60
N PHE A 52 -17.56 6.91 -5.50
CA PHE A 52 -17.01 6.18 -6.64
C PHE A 52 -17.54 4.75 -6.62
N GLU A 53 -18.31 4.38 -7.63
CA GLU A 53 -18.80 3.02 -7.84
C GLU A 53 -17.78 2.21 -8.63
N THR A 54 -17.47 1.02 -8.14
CA THR A 54 -16.50 0.10 -8.76
C THR A 54 -16.86 -1.35 -8.45
N LYS A 55 -16.03 -2.28 -8.93
CA LYS A 55 -16.12 -3.70 -8.58
C LYS A 55 -15.11 -4.02 -7.48
N CYS A 56 -15.57 -4.78 -6.50
CA CYS A 56 -14.76 -5.21 -5.37
C CYS A 56 -14.64 -6.72 -5.28
N TYR A 57 -13.51 -7.15 -4.76
CA TYR A 57 -13.35 -8.46 -4.16
C TYR A 57 -13.93 -8.42 -2.74
N ARG A 58 -14.74 -9.41 -2.39
CA ARG A 58 -15.06 -9.72 -1.01
C ARG A 58 -13.94 -10.59 -0.44
N VAL A 59 -13.31 -10.11 0.62
CA VAL A 59 -12.07 -10.67 1.16
C VAL A 59 -12.24 -10.96 2.64
N THR A 60 -11.83 -12.14 3.08
CA THR A 60 -11.73 -12.50 4.50
C THR A 60 -10.25 -12.69 4.88
N ASP A 61 -9.78 -12.01 5.92
CA ASP A 61 -8.40 -12.12 6.40
C ASP A 61 -8.18 -13.27 7.41
N GLU A 62 -6.93 -13.45 7.84
CA GLU A 62 -6.57 -14.44 8.86
C GLU A 62 -7.24 -14.23 10.23
N SER A 63 -7.75 -13.03 10.51
CA SER A 63 -8.49 -12.71 11.74
C SER A 63 -10.00 -12.95 11.58
N ASN A 64 -10.42 -13.56 10.46
CA ASN A 64 -11.81 -13.82 10.08
C ASN A 64 -12.65 -12.54 9.89
N ASN A 65 -11.98 -11.40 9.65
CA ASN A 65 -12.67 -10.16 9.30
C ASN A 65 -12.93 -10.14 7.81
N THR A 66 -14.17 -9.85 7.43
CA THR A 66 -14.54 -9.74 6.01
C THR A 66 -14.73 -8.28 5.62
N PHE A 67 -14.13 -7.88 4.50
CA PHE A 67 -14.20 -6.53 3.97
C PHE A 67 -14.11 -6.53 2.44
N MET A 68 -14.42 -5.38 1.85
CA MET A 68 -14.39 -5.18 0.40
C MET A 68 -13.09 -4.52 -0.01
N VAL A 69 -12.44 -5.05 -1.04
CA VAL A 69 -11.25 -4.44 -1.64
C VAL A 69 -11.56 -4.12 -3.09
N ALA A 70 -11.49 -2.84 -3.45
CA ALA A 70 -11.70 -2.43 -4.83
C ALA A 70 -10.70 -3.14 -5.74
N LYS A 71 -11.14 -3.47 -6.95
CA LYS A 71 -10.31 -4.21 -7.90
C LYS A 71 -9.00 -3.46 -8.21
N GLU A 72 -9.02 -2.14 -8.22
CA GLU A 72 -7.83 -1.30 -8.43
C GLU A 72 -6.82 -1.34 -7.27
N TYR A 73 -7.24 -1.72 -6.05
CA TYR A 73 -6.36 -1.82 -4.88
C TYR A 73 -5.86 -3.25 -4.63
N LEU A 74 -6.36 -4.26 -5.34
CA LEU A 74 -5.87 -5.63 -5.28
C LEU A 74 -5.37 -6.10 -6.64
N LYS A 75 -4.06 -6.16 -6.80
CA LYS A 75 -3.45 -6.78 -7.98
C LYS A 75 -3.55 -8.30 -7.87
N PHE A 76 -4.50 -8.88 -8.62
CA PHE A 76 -4.71 -10.32 -8.69
C PHE A 76 -4.88 -10.80 -10.14
N ASP A 77 -3.76 -11.04 -10.81
CA ASP A 77 -3.72 -11.28 -12.26
C ASP A 77 -4.37 -12.61 -12.70
N THR A 78 -4.44 -13.61 -11.80
CA THR A 78 -4.98 -14.94 -12.11
C THR A 78 -6.41 -15.17 -11.61
N TYR A 79 -7.11 -14.10 -11.24
CA TYR A 79 -8.49 -14.21 -10.75
C TYR A 79 -9.42 -14.74 -11.85
N GLU A 80 -10.31 -15.64 -11.47
CA GLU A 80 -11.35 -16.19 -12.33
C GLU A 80 -12.66 -16.26 -11.54
N ALA A 81 -13.74 -15.74 -12.11
CA ALA A 81 -15.06 -15.81 -11.49
C ALA A 81 -15.54 -17.27 -11.34
N GLY A 82 -16.30 -17.55 -10.28
CA GLY A 82 -16.74 -18.89 -9.92
C GLY A 82 -15.68 -19.72 -9.18
N TYR A 83 -14.56 -19.11 -8.75
CA TYR A 83 -13.56 -19.78 -7.93
C TYR A 83 -13.26 -19.00 -6.66
N ARG A 84 -13.26 -19.67 -5.52
CA ARG A 84 -12.74 -19.13 -4.26
C ARG A 84 -11.24 -19.37 -4.19
N TYR A 85 -10.50 -18.37 -3.73
CA TYR A 85 -9.05 -18.42 -3.63
C TYR A 85 -8.58 -18.19 -2.20
N THR A 86 -7.60 -18.97 -1.76
CA THR A 86 -6.76 -18.62 -0.60
C THR A 86 -5.41 -18.15 -1.12
N VAL A 87 -4.98 -16.95 -0.77
CA VAL A 87 -3.79 -16.30 -1.35
C VAL A 87 -2.90 -15.72 -0.26
N LYS A 88 -1.59 -15.70 -0.50
CA LYS A 88 -0.67 -14.82 0.24
C LYS A 88 -0.61 -13.47 -0.43
N VAL A 89 -0.70 -12.41 0.36
CA VAL A 89 -0.80 -11.04 -0.11
C VAL A 89 0.26 -10.18 0.56
N LEU A 90 0.95 -9.37 -0.25
CA LEU A 90 1.72 -8.23 0.24
C LEU A 90 0.78 -7.03 0.37
N ARG A 91 0.68 -6.46 1.56
CA ARG A 91 0.05 -5.17 1.82
C ARG A 91 1.13 -4.09 1.87
N GLU A 92 0.91 -3.00 1.14
CA GLU A 92 1.73 -1.79 1.16
C GLU A 92 0.86 -0.63 1.65
N GLN A 93 1.21 -0.09 2.81
CA GLN A 93 0.52 1.04 3.43
C GLN A 93 1.44 2.24 3.46
N LYS A 94 1.00 3.37 2.88
CA LYS A 94 1.69 4.65 3.05
C LYS A 94 1.46 5.14 4.48
N ILE A 95 2.54 5.41 5.20
CA ILE A 95 2.56 6.00 6.54
C ILE A 95 3.27 7.34 6.42
N LEU A 96 2.57 8.43 6.73
CA LEU A 96 3.18 9.76 6.67
C LEU A 96 4.07 9.99 7.89
N ASN A 97 5.17 10.71 7.68
CA ASN A 97 6.02 11.22 8.76
C ASN A 97 5.52 12.55 9.33
N ARG A 98 4.27 12.89 9.03
CA ARG A 98 3.52 14.07 9.48
C ARG A 98 2.07 13.68 9.75
N GLU A 99 1.34 14.55 10.42
CA GLU A 99 -0.11 14.40 10.49
C GLU A 99 -0.71 14.57 9.07
N PRO A 100 -1.63 13.67 8.65
CA PRO A 100 -2.33 13.81 7.38
C PRO A 100 -3.25 15.02 7.41
N TYR A 101 -3.44 15.66 6.24
CA TYR A 101 -4.51 16.65 6.10
C TYR A 101 -5.89 15.96 6.17
N GLN A 102 -6.94 16.71 6.51
CA GLN A 102 -8.27 16.13 6.78
C GLN A 102 -8.86 15.35 5.59
N ASP A 103 -8.46 15.67 4.37
CA ASP A 103 -8.90 15.07 3.13
C ASP A 103 -7.95 13.97 2.61
N GLU A 104 -6.77 13.80 3.21
CA GLU A 104 -5.80 12.79 2.78
C GLU A 104 -6.18 11.38 3.24
N ILE A 105 -6.79 10.61 2.34
CA ILE A 105 -7.06 9.17 2.54
C ILE A 105 -6.04 8.33 1.77
N TYR A 106 -5.24 7.56 2.51
CA TYR A 106 -4.26 6.63 1.93
C TYR A 106 -4.70 5.19 2.15
N LEU A 107 -5.40 4.62 1.18
CA LEU A 107 -5.78 3.21 1.22
C LEU A 107 -4.57 2.31 0.96
N PRO A 108 -4.51 1.14 1.61
CA PRO A 108 -3.48 0.16 1.31
C PRO A 108 -3.63 -0.40 -0.10
N HIS A 109 -2.48 -0.66 -0.73
CA HIS A 109 -2.41 -1.47 -1.94
C HIS A 109 -2.05 -2.91 -1.57
N TYR A 110 -2.67 -3.85 -2.28
CA TYR A 110 -2.49 -5.27 -2.08
C TYR A 110 -1.99 -5.92 -3.36
N THR A 111 -0.96 -6.75 -3.25
CA THR A 111 -0.46 -7.56 -4.35
C THR A 111 -0.53 -9.03 -3.97
N VAL A 112 -1.26 -9.82 -4.76
CA VAL A 112 -1.25 -11.28 -4.60
C VAL A 112 0.12 -11.81 -5.02
N LEU A 113 0.80 -12.46 -4.08
CA LEU A 113 2.12 -13.04 -4.30
C LEU A 113 2.01 -14.50 -4.74
N GLU A 114 1.07 -15.24 -4.15
CA GLU A 114 0.95 -16.68 -4.32
C GLU A 114 -0.51 -17.12 -4.12
N VAL A 115 -0.99 -18.03 -4.96
CA VAL A 115 -2.25 -18.74 -4.77
C VAL A 115 -1.97 -20.03 -4.03
N LEU A 116 -2.46 -20.14 -2.79
CA LEU A 116 -2.30 -21.31 -1.93
C LEU A 116 -3.38 -22.36 -2.21
N LYS A 117 -4.59 -21.91 -2.55
CA LYS A 117 -5.74 -22.77 -2.83
C LYS A 117 -6.66 -22.11 -3.84
N LYS A 118 -7.21 -22.90 -4.77
CA LYS A 118 -8.25 -22.52 -5.73
C LYS A 118 -9.35 -23.57 -5.69
N GLU A 119 -10.59 -23.14 -5.44
CA GLU A 119 -11.75 -24.02 -5.28
C GLU A 119 -12.88 -23.58 -6.19
N LYS A 120 -13.47 -24.52 -6.94
CA LYS A 120 -14.66 -24.25 -7.76
C LYS A 120 -15.87 -24.06 -6.84
N LEU A 121 -16.64 -22.99 -7.06
CA LEU A 121 -17.93 -22.74 -6.41
C LEU A 121 -19.09 -23.38 -7.17
#